data_AF-Q9NGF0-F1
#
_entry.id   AF-Q9NGF0-F1
#
_cell.length_a   1.000
_cell.length_b   1.000
_cell.length_c   1.000
_cell.angle_alpha   90.00
_cell.angle_beta   90.00
_cell.angle_gamma   90.00
#
_symmetry.space_group_name_H-M   'P 1'
#
loop_
_entity.id
_entity.type
_entity.pdbx_description
1 polymer ?
#
loop_
_entity_poly.entity_id
_entity_poly.type
_entity_poly.pdbx_seq_one_letter_code
_entity_poly.pdbx_strand_id
1 'polypeptide(L)'
;LLQLKAKHPAAKLVVGNTEVGVEVKFKHFLYPHLINPTQVKELLEIKETQDGIYFGAAVSLMEIDALLRQRIEQLPESETRLFQCTVDMLHYFAGKQIRNVACLGGNIMTGSPISDMNPVLSAAGAQLEVASFVDGKLQKRSVHMGTGFFTGYRRNVIEAHEVLLGIHFRKTTPDQYIVAFKQARRRDDDIAIVNAAINVRFEEKSNIVAGISMAFGGMAPTTVLAPRTSQLMVGQEWSHQLVERVAESLCTELPLAASAPGGMIAYRRALVVSLFFKAYLAISLKLSKSGITSSDALPPEERSGAETFHTPVLKSAQLFERVCSDQPICDPIGRPKVHAAALKQATGEAIYTDDIPRMDGEVYLAFVLSTKPRAKITKLDASEALDLDGVHQFFCYKDLTEHENEVGPVFHDEHVFAAGEVHCYGQIVGAIAADNKALAQRAARLVKVEYEE
;
A
#
# COMPACT_ATOMS: atom_id res chain seq x y z
N LEU A 1 -10.31 15.40 -21.13
CA LEU A 1 -9.76 15.25 -19.76
C LEU A 1 -9.44 16.60 -19.10
N LEU A 2 -8.46 17.35 -19.58
CA LEU A 2 -7.99 18.57 -18.90
C LEU A 2 -9.07 19.65 -18.73
N GLN A 3 -9.95 19.83 -19.73
CA GLN A 3 -11.11 20.72 -19.61
C GLN A 3 -12.05 20.32 -18.45
N LEU A 4 -12.30 19.02 -18.26
CA LEU A 4 -13.12 18.53 -17.13
C LEU A 4 -12.43 18.81 -15.80
N LYS A 5 -11.09 18.65 -15.74
CA LYS A 5 -10.31 18.92 -14.54
C LYS A 5 -10.24 20.41 -14.20
N ALA A 6 -10.15 21.27 -15.22
CA ALA A 6 -10.23 22.72 -15.06
C ALA A 6 -11.62 23.17 -14.57
N LYS A 7 -12.69 22.60 -15.13
CA LYS A 7 -14.07 22.91 -14.73
C LYS A 7 -14.43 22.34 -13.35
N HIS A 8 -13.88 21.18 -13.00
CA HIS A 8 -14.12 20.50 -11.73
C HIS A 8 -12.79 20.12 -11.04
N PRO A 9 -12.05 21.08 -10.46
CA PRO A 9 -10.75 20.80 -9.83
C PRO A 9 -10.83 19.81 -8.68
N ALA A 10 -11.96 19.73 -7.97
CA ALA A 10 -12.17 18.75 -6.91
C ALA A 10 -12.49 17.33 -7.42
N ALA A 11 -12.77 17.14 -8.72
CA ALA A 11 -13.09 15.83 -9.28
C ALA A 11 -11.92 14.86 -9.09
N LYS A 12 -12.22 13.65 -8.60
CA LYS A 12 -11.22 12.60 -8.40
C LYS A 12 -11.00 11.83 -9.68
N LEU A 13 -9.73 11.70 -10.05
CA LEU A 13 -9.31 10.80 -11.13
C LEU A 13 -9.30 9.36 -10.60
N VAL A 14 -9.93 8.45 -11.32
CA VAL A 14 -10.00 7.03 -10.97
C VAL A 14 -9.50 6.19 -12.13
N VAL A 15 -8.39 5.49 -11.92
CA VAL A 15 -7.85 4.49 -12.86
C VAL A 15 -8.20 3.09 -12.34
N GLY A 16 -7.36 2.51 -11.48
CA GLY A 16 -7.58 1.17 -10.91
C GLY A 16 -8.51 1.09 -9.70
N ASN A 17 -8.96 2.23 -9.18
CA ASN A 17 -9.81 2.34 -7.98
C ASN A 17 -9.23 1.71 -6.68
N THR A 18 -7.97 1.28 -6.66
CA THR A 18 -7.34 0.58 -5.52
C THR A 18 -7.07 1.46 -4.30
N GLU A 19 -7.18 2.79 -4.44
CA GLU A 19 -7.13 3.75 -3.33
C GLU A 19 -8.49 4.41 -3.10
N VAL A 20 -9.07 5.02 -4.15
CA VAL A 20 -10.37 5.71 -4.06
C VAL A 20 -11.47 4.78 -3.55
N GLY A 21 -11.47 3.50 -3.95
CA GLY A 21 -12.41 2.51 -3.43
C GLY A 21 -12.26 2.26 -1.92
N VAL A 22 -11.02 2.29 -1.39
CA VAL A 22 -10.74 2.18 0.05
C VAL A 22 -11.22 3.43 0.78
N GLU A 23 -10.96 4.62 0.22
CA GLU A 23 -11.43 5.89 0.79
C GLU A 23 -12.97 5.95 0.86
N VAL A 24 -13.66 5.52 -0.20
CA VAL A 24 -15.13 5.48 -0.22
C VAL A 24 -15.67 4.42 0.75
N LYS A 25 -15.09 3.21 0.75
CA LYS A 25 -15.61 2.08 1.55
C LYS A 25 -15.34 2.24 3.05
N PHE A 26 -14.11 2.58 3.43
CA PHE A 26 -13.65 2.53 4.82
C PHE A 26 -13.45 3.91 5.45
N LYS A 27 -13.19 4.96 4.66
CA LYS A 27 -13.10 6.35 5.17
C LYS A 27 -14.38 7.16 4.93
N HIS A 28 -15.36 6.55 4.27
CA HIS A 28 -16.67 7.14 3.98
C HIS A 28 -16.58 8.47 3.21
N PHE A 29 -15.54 8.64 2.40
CA PHE A 29 -15.42 9.81 1.55
C PHE A 29 -16.47 9.76 0.44
N LEU A 30 -17.11 10.91 0.20
CA LEU A 30 -18.05 11.10 -0.89
C LEU A 30 -17.43 11.98 -1.96
N TYR A 31 -17.26 11.42 -3.15
CA TYR A 31 -16.73 12.14 -4.30
C TYR A 31 -17.86 12.38 -5.32
N PRO A 32 -18.41 13.60 -5.40
CA PRO A 32 -19.56 13.88 -6.26
C PRO A 32 -19.22 13.80 -7.76
N HIS A 33 -17.93 13.95 -8.11
CA HIS A 33 -17.44 13.88 -9.48
C HIS A 33 -16.23 12.96 -9.55
N LEU A 34 -16.38 11.91 -10.35
CA LEU A 34 -15.32 10.97 -10.70
C LEU A 34 -15.02 11.11 -12.19
N ILE A 35 -13.74 11.15 -12.55
CA ILE A 35 -13.30 11.18 -13.94
C ILE A 35 -12.41 9.95 -14.16
N ASN A 36 -12.79 9.08 -15.11
CA ASN A 36 -11.97 7.96 -15.51
C ASN A 36 -11.15 8.33 -16.76
N PRO A 37 -9.81 8.42 -16.66
CA PRO A 37 -8.98 8.87 -17.77
C PRO A 37 -8.44 7.71 -18.64
N THR A 38 -8.83 6.45 -18.43
CA THR A 38 -8.24 5.28 -19.11
C THR A 38 -8.44 5.25 -20.62
N GLN A 39 -9.35 6.03 -21.18
CA GLN A 39 -9.52 6.14 -22.65
C GLN A 39 -8.59 7.18 -23.30
N VAL A 40 -7.81 7.92 -22.50
CA VAL A 40 -6.83 8.90 -23.00
C VAL A 40 -5.54 8.18 -23.34
N LYS A 41 -5.24 8.04 -24.63
CA LYS A 41 -4.11 7.26 -25.14
C LYS A 41 -2.77 7.74 -24.59
N GLU A 42 -2.60 9.06 -24.45
CA GLU A 42 -1.38 9.69 -23.95
C GLU A 42 -1.05 9.30 -22.50
N LEU A 43 -2.04 8.88 -21.70
CA LEU A 43 -1.83 8.42 -20.33
C LEU A 43 -1.51 6.93 -20.23
N LEU A 44 -1.71 6.16 -21.30
CA LEU A 44 -1.37 4.74 -21.40
C LEU A 44 -0.12 4.52 -22.26
N GLU A 45 0.49 5.61 -22.74
CA GLU A 45 1.60 5.54 -23.66
C GLU A 45 2.88 5.10 -22.95
N ILE A 46 3.65 4.23 -23.60
CA ILE A 46 5.01 3.89 -23.18
C ILE A 46 5.95 4.25 -24.32
N LYS A 47 6.92 5.13 -24.06
CA LYS A 47 7.91 5.59 -25.06
C LYS A 47 9.31 5.33 -24.57
N GLU A 48 10.06 4.53 -25.33
CA GLU A 48 11.50 4.45 -25.14
C GLU A 48 12.19 5.66 -25.77
N THR A 49 13.19 6.18 -25.05
CA THR A 49 14.03 7.30 -25.47
C THR A 49 15.49 6.88 -25.32
N GLN A 50 16.41 7.67 -25.86
CA GLN A 50 17.85 7.42 -25.69
C GLN A 50 18.25 7.38 -24.20
N ASP A 51 17.65 8.25 -23.39
CA ASP A 51 18.02 8.49 -22.00
C ASP A 51 17.20 7.65 -20.99
N GLY A 52 16.21 6.88 -21.44
CA GLY A 52 15.29 6.20 -20.54
C GLY A 52 13.94 5.82 -21.16
N ILE A 53 12.94 5.63 -20.31
CA ILE A 53 11.59 5.22 -20.68
C ILE A 53 10.60 6.21 -20.09
N TYR A 54 9.67 6.70 -20.89
CA TYR A 54 8.51 7.46 -20.44
C TYR A 54 7.34 6.50 -20.26
N PHE A 55 6.72 6.53 -19.08
CA PHE A 55 5.49 5.81 -18.77
C PHE A 55 4.36 6.80 -18.55
N GLY A 56 3.28 6.67 -19.31
CA GLY A 56 2.04 7.38 -19.06
C GLY A 56 1.50 7.09 -17.66
N ALA A 57 0.86 8.08 -17.03
CA ALA A 57 0.47 8.01 -15.64
C ALA A 57 -0.56 6.92 -15.32
N ALA A 58 -1.32 6.45 -16.33
CA ALA A 58 -2.33 5.41 -16.19
C ALA A 58 -1.83 4.01 -16.56
N VAL A 59 -0.57 3.85 -16.99
CA VAL A 59 0.04 2.53 -17.23
C VAL A 59 0.05 1.71 -15.93
N SER A 60 -0.37 0.44 -16.02
CA SER A 60 -0.46 -0.43 -14.85
C SER A 60 0.92 -0.79 -14.30
N LEU A 61 0.99 -1.09 -12.99
CA LEU A 61 2.25 -1.54 -12.37
C LEU A 61 2.75 -2.85 -12.98
N MET A 62 1.86 -3.73 -13.45
CA MET A 62 2.24 -4.99 -14.10
C MET A 62 2.88 -4.77 -15.47
N GLU A 63 2.34 -3.85 -16.28
CA GLU A 63 2.94 -3.52 -17.59
C GLU A 63 4.31 -2.85 -17.43
N ILE A 64 4.47 -2.00 -16.41
CA ILE A 64 5.77 -1.44 -16.03
C ILE A 64 6.75 -2.56 -15.64
N ASP A 65 6.38 -3.46 -14.72
CA ASP A 65 7.23 -4.58 -14.29
C ASP A 65 7.67 -5.45 -15.49
N ALA A 66 6.73 -5.84 -16.36
CA ALA A 66 7.01 -6.67 -17.52
C ALA A 66 8.00 -6.04 -18.49
N LEU A 67 7.81 -4.76 -18.84
CA LEU A 67 8.74 -4.07 -19.75
C LEU A 67 10.11 -3.86 -19.10
N LEU A 68 10.16 -3.46 -17.84
CA LEU A 68 11.43 -3.24 -17.15
C LEU A 68 12.26 -4.52 -17.07
N ARG A 69 11.64 -5.68 -16.77
CA ARG A 69 12.30 -6.99 -16.81
C ARG A 69 12.90 -7.29 -18.19
N GLN A 70 12.12 -7.09 -19.25
CA GLN A 70 12.62 -7.28 -20.62
C GLN A 70 13.85 -6.40 -20.91
N ARG A 71 13.84 -5.13 -20.47
CA ARG A 71 14.96 -4.21 -20.71
C ARG A 71 16.18 -4.52 -19.85
N ILE A 72 15.99 -5.01 -18.63
CA ILE A 72 17.07 -5.48 -17.76
C ILE A 72 17.86 -6.62 -18.42
N GLU A 73 17.19 -7.51 -19.16
CA GLU A 73 17.85 -8.60 -19.87
C GLU A 73 18.61 -8.15 -21.13
N GLN A 74 18.22 -7.01 -21.72
CA GLN A 74 18.73 -6.54 -23.02
C GLN A 74 19.79 -5.43 -22.92
N LEU A 75 19.77 -4.64 -21.84
CA LEU A 75 20.64 -3.48 -21.66
C LEU A 75 21.74 -3.75 -20.63
N PRO A 76 22.85 -3.00 -20.65
CA PRO A 76 23.91 -3.13 -19.66
C PRO A 76 23.40 -2.92 -18.23
N GLU A 77 23.92 -3.68 -17.25
CA GLU A 77 23.55 -3.54 -15.83
C GLU A 77 23.70 -2.11 -15.33
N SER A 78 24.73 -1.39 -15.80
CA SER A 78 24.98 0.01 -15.46
C SER A 78 23.87 0.97 -15.87
N GLU A 79 23.11 0.66 -16.92
CA GLU A 79 22.00 1.48 -17.41
C GLU A 79 20.66 1.14 -16.74
N THR A 80 20.52 -0.06 -16.17
CA THR A 80 19.23 -0.59 -15.72
C THR A 80 19.07 -0.67 -14.20
N ARG A 81 19.97 -0.08 -13.40
CA ARG A 81 19.93 -0.20 -11.93
C ARG A 81 18.64 0.38 -11.32
N LEU A 82 18.11 1.48 -11.86
CA LEU A 82 16.80 2.02 -11.48
C LEU A 82 15.66 1.07 -11.86
N PHE A 83 15.77 0.40 -13.02
CA PHE A 83 14.76 -0.54 -13.49
C PHE A 83 14.73 -1.76 -12.59
N GLN A 84 15.90 -2.33 -12.27
CA GLN A 84 16.03 -3.45 -11.34
C GLN A 84 15.48 -3.08 -9.95
N CYS A 85 15.89 -1.94 -9.41
CA CYS A 85 15.37 -1.42 -8.13
C CYS A 85 13.84 -1.30 -8.13
N THR A 86 13.25 -0.83 -9.22
CA THR A 86 11.79 -0.74 -9.37
C THR A 86 11.13 -2.12 -9.39
N VAL A 87 11.67 -3.05 -10.19
CA VAL A 87 11.18 -4.42 -10.32
C VAL A 87 11.23 -5.16 -8.97
N ASP A 88 12.31 -4.96 -8.21
CA ASP A 88 12.48 -5.55 -6.88
C ASP A 88 11.43 -5.02 -5.88
N MET A 89 11.15 -3.72 -5.91
CA MET A 89 10.12 -3.13 -5.06
C MET A 89 8.71 -3.53 -5.49
N LEU A 90 8.44 -3.64 -6.80
CA LEU A 90 7.15 -4.11 -7.33
C LEU A 90 6.89 -5.59 -7.03
N HIS A 91 7.93 -6.41 -6.86
CA HIS A 91 7.79 -7.81 -6.46
C HIS A 91 7.01 -7.96 -5.15
N TYR A 92 7.32 -7.11 -4.15
CA TYR A 92 6.65 -7.07 -2.84
C TYR A 92 5.45 -6.13 -2.76
N PHE A 93 5.05 -5.53 -3.90
CA PHE A 93 3.94 -4.57 -3.97
C PHE A 93 2.61 -5.30 -4.19
N ALA A 94 1.83 -5.51 -3.13
CA ALA A 94 0.49 -6.11 -3.19
C ALA A 94 0.44 -7.47 -3.93
N GLY A 95 -0.77 -7.95 -4.24
CA GLY A 95 -1.00 -9.08 -5.15
C GLY A 95 -1.01 -8.69 -6.64
N LYS A 96 -0.98 -9.71 -7.52
CA LYS A 96 -1.08 -9.52 -8.99
C LYS A 96 -2.34 -8.75 -9.38
N GLN A 97 -3.46 -9.03 -8.71
CA GLN A 97 -4.77 -8.43 -8.93
C GLN A 97 -4.71 -6.90 -8.79
N ILE A 98 -4.04 -6.41 -7.74
CA ILE A 98 -3.83 -4.98 -7.51
C ILE A 98 -2.89 -4.40 -8.56
N ARG A 99 -1.75 -5.05 -8.83
CA ARG A 99 -0.76 -4.54 -9.80
C ARG A 99 -1.28 -4.47 -11.25
N ASN A 100 -2.25 -5.32 -11.60
CA ASN A 100 -2.88 -5.31 -12.93
C ASN A 100 -3.75 -4.07 -13.18
N VAL A 101 -4.25 -3.40 -12.14
CA VAL A 101 -5.17 -2.27 -12.29
C VAL A 101 -4.64 -0.97 -11.67
N ALA A 102 -3.81 -1.08 -10.63
CA ALA A 102 -3.13 0.07 -10.05
C ALA A 102 -2.14 0.65 -11.07
N CYS A 103 -2.09 1.97 -11.17
CA CYS A 103 -1.16 2.69 -12.02
C CYS A 103 -0.16 3.47 -11.18
N LEU A 104 1.02 3.72 -11.76
CA LEU A 104 2.09 4.45 -11.05
C LEU A 104 1.68 5.90 -10.75
N GLY A 105 0.96 6.56 -11.66
CA GLY A 105 0.48 7.92 -11.44
C GLY A 105 -0.48 8.00 -10.25
N GLY A 106 -1.38 7.02 -10.10
CA GLY A 106 -2.24 6.90 -8.93
C GLY A 106 -1.44 6.73 -7.64
N ASN A 107 -0.40 5.89 -7.64
CA ASN A 107 0.46 5.70 -6.47
C ASN A 107 1.16 7.01 -6.03
N ILE A 108 1.70 7.79 -6.98
CA ILE A 108 2.36 9.07 -6.71
C ILE A 108 1.35 10.09 -6.17
N MET A 109 0.22 10.27 -6.86
CA MET A 109 -0.78 11.30 -6.54
C MET A 109 -1.48 11.03 -5.20
N THR A 110 -1.62 9.77 -4.78
CA THR A 110 -2.12 9.43 -3.43
C THR A 110 -1.26 10.01 -2.32
N GLY A 111 0.05 10.17 -2.53
CA GLY A 111 0.96 10.76 -1.54
C GLY A 111 0.98 10.00 -0.21
N SER A 112 0.85 8.67 -0.25
CA SER A 112 0.86 7.85 0.96
C SER A 112 2.24 7.88 1.62
N PRO A 113 2.34 8.12 2.95
CA PRO A 113 3.62 8.12 3.67
C PRO A 113 4.38 6.79 3.65
N ILE A 114 3.69 5.71 3.29
CA ILE A 114 4.17 4.33 3.26
C ILE A 114 4.14 3.76 1.82
N SER A 115 4.09 4.62 0.80
CA SER A 115 4.25 4.16 -0.58
C SER A 115 5.63 3.54 -0.76
N ASP A 116 5.69 2.39 -1.42
CA ASP A 116 6.94 1.71 -1.76
C ASP A 116 7.67 2.38 -2.94
N MET A 117 6.93 2.97 -3.88
CA MET A 117 7.51 3.58 -5.08
C MET A 117 7.90 5.04 -4.88
N ASN A 118 7.21 5.80 -4.01
CA ASN A 118 7.54 7.22 -3.79
C ASN A 118 8.98 7.44 -3.28
N PRO A 119 9.54 6.64 -2.35
CA PRO A 119 10.94 6.71 -2.00
C PRO A 119 11.87 6.45 -3.19
N VAL A 120 11.61 5.41 -3.99
CA VAL A 120 12.43 5.08 -5.18
C VAL A 120 12.46 6.25 -6.14
N LEU A 121 11.29 6.79 -6.49
CA LEU A 121 11.18 7.91 -7.44
C LEU A 121 11.75 9.22 -6.87
N SER A 122 11.61 9.47 -5.57
CA SER A 122 12.17 10.67 -4.92
C SER A 122 13.70 10.60 -4.82
N ALA A 123 14.26 9.43 -4.48
CA ALA A 123 15.70 9.23 -4.47
C ALA A 123 16.30 9.32 -5.89
N ALA A 124 15.57 8.82 -6.88
CA ALA A 124 15.95 8.90 -8.30
C ALA A 124 15.83 10.32 -8.90
N GLY A 125 15.15 11.26 -8.21
CA GLY A 125 14.89 12.58 -8.78
C GLY A 125 13.95 12.54 -9.99
N ALA A 126 12.98 11.61 -10.00
CA ALA A 126 12.17 11.32 -11.17
C ALA A 126 11.47 12.57 -11.71
N GLN A 127 11.58 12.78 -13.02
CA GLN A 127 10.90 13.87 -13.72
C GLN A 127 9.48 13.45 -14.07
N LEU A 128 8.52 14.29 -13.74
CA LEU A 128 7.09 14.14 -13.99
C LEU A 128 6.66 15.17 -15.03
N GLU A 129 5.84 14.74 -15.99
CA GLU A 129 5.17 15.65 -16.93
C GLU A 129 3.75 15.91 -16.43
N VAL A 130 3.37 17.18 -16.30
CA VAL A 130 2.10 17.62 -15.75
C VAL A 130 1.45 18.57 -16.74
N ALA A 131 0.14 18.48 -16.90
CA ALA A 131 -0.61 19.37 -17.78
C ALA A 131 -1.87 19.93 -17.13
N SER A 132 -2.23 21.13 -17.59
CA SER A 132 -3.47 21.83 -17.25
C SER A 132 -4.10 22.44 -18.49
N PHE A 133 -5.34 22.88 -18.35
CA PHE A 133 -6.03 23.67 -19.35
C PHE A 133 -6.43 25.01 -18.74
N VAL A 134 -5.76 26.09 -19.15
CA VAL A 134 -5.90 27.44 -18.59
C VAL A 134 -6.15 28.40 -19.76
N ASP A 135 -7.14 29.27 -19.62
CA ASP A 135 -7.53 30.27 -20.65
C ASP A 135 -7.72 29.70 -22.06
N GLY A 136 -8.32 28.51 -22.14
CA GLY A 136 -8.58 27.85 -23.42
C GLY A 136 -7.37 27.16 -24.05
N LYS A 137 -6.22 27.12 -23.36
CA LYS A 137 -4.96 26.57 -23.89
C LYS A 137 -4.42 25.43 -23.02
N LEU A 138 -3.84 24.45 -23.68
CA LEU A 138 -3.04 23.41 -23.04
C LEU A 138 -1.75 24.04 -22.50
N GLN A 139 -1.47 23.83 -21.22
CA GLN A 139 -0.18 24.14 -20.62
C GLN A 139 0.46 22.85 -20.10
N LYS A 140 1.78 22.78 -20.23
CA LYS A 140 2.59 21.66 -19.75
C LYS A 140 3.74 22.19 -18.92
N ARG A 141 4.09 21.48 -17.85
CA ARG A 141 5.29 21.74 -17.08
C ARG A 141 5.93 20.45 -16.60
N SER A 142 7.22 20.53 -16.31
CA SER A 142 7.96 19.44 -15.66
C SER A 142 8.12 19.71 -14.17
N VAL A 143 7.96 18.67 -13.36
CA VAL A 143 8.17 18.69 -11.92
C VAL A 143 9.11 17.55 -11.57
N HIS A 144 10.08 17.77 -10.68
CA HIS A 144 10.96 16.69 -10.21
C HIS A 144 10.50 16.21 -8.84
N MET A 145 10.47 14.90 -8.64
CA MET A 145 10.30 14.33 -7.31
C MET A 145 11.58 14.53 -6.50
N GLY A 146 11.44 15.02 -5.27
CA GLY A 146 12.56 15.37 -4.41
C GLY A 146 12.10 16.19 -3.22
N THR A 147 13.03 16.94 -2.62
CA THR A 147 12.74 17.80 -1.47
C THR A 147 11.63 18.79 -1.81
N GLY A 148 10.57 18.80 -1.00
CA GLY A 148 9.42 19.70 -1.18
C GLY A 148 8.34 19.21 -2.14
N PHE A 149 8.51 18.07 -2.83
CA PHE A 149 7.46 17.53 -3.71
C PHE A 149 6.20 17.12 -2.93
N PHE A 150 6.37 16.42 -1.81
CA PHE A 150 5.28 16.14 -0.88
C PHE A 150 5.19 17.27 0.16
N THR A 151 4.09 18.02 0.12
CA THR A 151 3.90 19.24 0.92
C THR A 151 3.17 18.97 2.24
N GLY A 152 2.67 17.75 2.44
CA GLY A 152 2.04 17.31 3.67
C GLY A 152 1.32 15.97 3.49
N TYR A 153 0.65 15.50 4.55
CA TYR A 153 -0.07 14.21 4.52
C TYR A 153 -1.01 14.12 3.32
N ARG A 154 -0.73 13.19 2.41
CA ARG A 154 -1.49 12.96 1.16
C ARG A 154 -1.65 14.21 0.28
N ARG A 155 -0.66 15.10 0.31
CA ARG A 155 -0.58 16.33 -0.49
C ARG A 155 0.77 16.43 -1.20
N ASN A 156 0.76 16.99 -2.41
CA ASN A 156 1.94 17.23 -3.22
C ASN A 156 1.82 18.57 -3.96
N VAL A 157 2.84 18.93 -4.75
CA VAL A 157 2.92 20.19 -5.50
C VAL A 157 2.09 20.24 -6.80
N ILE A 158 1.33 19.19 -7.11
CA ILE A 158 0.46 19.16 -8.29
C ILE A 158 -0.86 19.84 -7.93
N GLU A 159 -1.23 20.86 -8.70
CA GLU A 159 -2.40 21.68 -8.42
C GLU A 159 -3.70 20.94 -8.72
N ALA A 160 -4.80 21.34 -8.06
CA ALA A 160 -6.08 20.64 -8.17
C ALA A 160 -6.66 20.62 -9.61
N HIS A 161 -6.29 21.57 -10.45
CA HIS A 161 -6.72 21.68 -11.86
C HIS A 161 -5.74 21.00 -12.84
N GLU A 162 -4.63 20.46 -12.34
CA GLU A 162 -3.61 19.77 -13.12
C GLU A 162 -3.84 18.24 -13.16
N VAL A 163 -3.22 17.61 -14.14
CA VAL A 163 -3.18 16.16 -14.33
C VAL A 163 -1.75 15.72 -14.58
N LEU A 164 -1.27 14.72 -13.83
CA LEU A 164 -0.03 14.02 -14.13
C LEU A 164 -0.18 13.24 -15.44
N LEU A 165 0.64 13.57 -16.44
CA LEU A 165 0.65 12.91 -17.74
C LEU A 165 1.50 11.64 -17.74
N GLY A 166 2.69 11.70 -17.13
CA GLY A 166 3.59 10.57 -17.12
C GLY A 166 4.86 10.81 -16.31
N ILE A 167 5.69 9.76 -16.26
CA ILE A 167 6.88 9.65 -15.44
C ILE A 167 8.06 9.24 -16.33
N HIS A 168 9.17 9.97 -16.23
CA HIS A 168 10.41 9.62 -16.93
C HIS A 168 11.31 8.77 -16.03
N PHE A 169 11.51 7.52 -16.45
CA PHE A 169 12.46 6.57 -15.87
C PHE A 169 13.78 6.66 -16.63
N ARG A 170 14.73 7.43 -16.10
CA ARG A 170 16.05 7.59 -16.72
C ARG A 170 16.91 6.33 -16.53
N LYS A 171 17.72 6.03 -17.53
CA LYS A 171 18.82 5.07 -17.40
C LYS A 171 19.82 5.58 -16.36
N THR A 172 20.43 4.67 -15.62
CA THR A 172 21.52 5.00 -14.70
C THR A 172 22.86 5.13 -15.43
N THR A 173 23.81 5.84 -14.83
CA THR A 173 25.19 5.94 -15.36
C THR A 173 26.10 4.88 -14.72
N PRO A 174 27.27 4.58 -15.31
CA PRO A 174 28.22 3.60 -14.76
C PRO A 174 28.59 3.81 -13.28
N ASP A 175 28.77 5.06 -12.86
CA ASP A 175 29.11 5.42 -11.46
C ASP A 175 27.89 5.63 -10.55
N GLN A 176 26.67 5.41 -11.05
CA GLN A 176 25.43 5.58 -10.30
C GLN A 176 24.88 4.23 -9.82
N TYR A 177 24.62 4.11 -8.53
CA TYR A 177 24.04 2.91 -7.93
C TYR A 177 22.76 3.28 -7.17
N ILE A 178 21.71 2.50 -7.37
CA ILE A 178 20.46 2.65 -6.64
C ILE A 178 19.99 1.29 -6.12
N VAL A 179 19.56 1.28 -4.86
CA VAL A 179 18.96 0.14 -4.17
C VAL A 179 17.80 0.61 -3.33
N ALA A 180 16.81 -0.25 -3.13
CA ALA A 180 15.68 0.02 -2.27
C ALA A 180 15.31 -1.20 -1.44
N PHE A 181 14.71 -0.94 -0.29
CA PHE A 181 14.35 -1.96 0.69
C PHE A 181 13.00 -1.64 1.32
N LYS A 182 12.28 -2.70 1.68
CA LYS A 182 11.00 -2.65 2.37
C LYS A 182 11.04 -3.57 3.59
N GLN A 183 10.58 -3.07 4.72
CA GLN A 183 10.26 -3.90 5.89
C GLN A 183 8.77 -3.79 6.19
N ALA A 184 8.11 -4.94 6.36
CA ALA A 184 6.69 -5.06 6.71
C ALA A 184 6.50 -6.20 7.73
N ARG A 185 5.26 -6.53 8.13
CA ARG A 185 4.99 -7.65 9.05
C ARG A 185 5.02 -9.01 8.34
N ARG A 186 4.60 -9.04 7.07
CA ARG A 186 4.77 -10.17 6.14
C ARG A 186 5.48 -9.70 4.87
N ARG A 187 6.14 -10.63 4.16
CA ARG A 187 6.94 -10.31 2.96
C ARG A 187 6.08 -9.79 1.81
N ASP A 188 5.00 -10.51 1.51
CA ASP A 188 4.12 -10.22 0.39
C ASP A 188 2.83 -9.56 0.83
N ASP A 189 2.28 -8.69 -0.01
CA ASP A 189 0.96 -8.08 0.16
C ASP A 189 0.78 -7.31 1.49
N ASP A 190 1.80 -6.60 1.95
CA ASP A 190 1.71 -5.84 3.21
C ASP A 190 2.16 -4.39 3.07
N ILE A 191 1.67 -3.59 4.01
CA ILE A 191 2.04 -2.18 4.16
C ILE A 191 3.44 -2.10 4.77
N ALA A 192 4.29 -1.25 4.21
CA ALA A 192 5.61 -0.99 4.77
C ALA A 192 5.50 -0.35 6.17
N ILE A 193 6.30 -0.85 7.10
CA ILE A 193 6.61 -0.22 8.38
C ILE A 193 7.62 0.91 8.14
N VAL A 194 8.72 0.59 7.46
CA VAL A 194 9.71 1.52 6.90
C VAL A 194 10.15 0.96 5.56
N ASN A 195 10.30 1.83 4.58
CA ASN A 195 10.97 1.53 3.32
C ASN A 195 11.98 2.65 3.02
N ALA A 196 13.01 2.33 2.25
CA ALA A 196 14.09 3.25 1.94
C ALA A 196 14.57 3.03 0.51
N ALA A 197 14.98 4.11 -0.16
CA ALA A 197 15.69 4.06 -1.43
C ALA A 197 16.93 4.95 -1.34
N ILE A 198 18.08 4.39 -1.74
CA ILE A 198 19.38 5.04 -1.68
C ILE A 198 19.92 5.08 -3.10
N ASN A 199 20.12 6.29 -3.63
CA ASN A 199 20.65 6.55 -4.95
C ASN A 199 21.95 7.34 -4.82
N VAL A 200 23.09 6.70 -5.07
CA VAL A 200 24.43 7.29 -4.95
C VAL A 200 25.09 7.38 -6.31
N ARG A 201 25.84 8.45 -6.54
CA ARG A 201 26.79 8.59 -7.64
C ARG A 201 28.19 8.75 -7.06
N PHE A 202 29.13 8.01 -7.59
CA PHE A 202 30.55 8.13 -7.26
C PHE A 202 31.27 9.04 -8.26
N GLU A 203 32.44 9.55 -7.88
CA GLU A 203 33.37 10.12 -8.86
C GLU A 203 33.90 8.99 -9.76
N GLU A 204 34.26 9.34 -11.00
CA GLU A 204 34.60 8.37 -12.04
C GLU A 204 35.63 7.35 -11.55
N LYS A 205 35.27 6.05 -11.62
CA LYS A 205 36.14 4.92 -11.22
C LYS A 205 36.68 5.00 -9.79
N SER A 206 35.91 5.58 -8.87
CA SER A 206 36.27 5.68 -7.47
C SER A 206 35.15 5.19 -6.54
N ASN A 207 35.45 5.10 -5.25
CA ASN A 207 34.47 4.94 -4.17
C ASN A 207 34.21 6.27 -3.43
N ILE A 208 34.56 7.41 -4.01
CA ILE A 208 34.31 8.74 -3.45
C ILE A 208 32.92 9.21 -3.87
N VAL A 209 32.07 9.58 -2.91
CA VAL A 209 30.68 9.97 -3.17
C VAL A 209 30.63 11.34 -3.84
N ALA A 210 30.26 11.39 -5.13
CA ALA A 210 30.01 12.63 -5.85
C ALA A 210 28.62 13.23 -5.52
N GLY A 211 27.64 12.40 -5.18
CA GLY A 211 26.33 12.84 -4.74
C GLY A 211 25.45 11.69 -4.29
N ILE A 212 24.58 11.92 -3.32
CA ILE A 212 23.67 10.88 -2.80
C ILE A 212 22.31 11.45 -2.44
N SER A 213 21.26 10.71 -2.79
CA SER A 213 19.89 10.99 -2.38
C SER A 213 19.31 9.77 -1.68
N MET A 214 18.79 9.99 -0.48
CA MET A 214 18.18 8.95 0.35
C MET A 214 16.76 9.38 0.68
N ALA A 215 15.81 8.51 0.37
CA ALA A 215 14.39 8.75 0.65
C ALA A 215 13.82 7.61 1.50
N PHE A 216 12.93 7.97 2.43
CA PHE A 216 12.34 7.07 3.41
C PHE A 216 10.82 7.25 3.48
N GLY A 217 10.10 6.13 3.56
CA GLY A 217 8.68 6.08 3.93
C GLY A 217 8.50 5.50 5.33
N GLY A 218 7.33 5.75 5.94
CA GLY A 218 7.00 5.28 7.29
C GLY A 218 7.69 6.06 8.43
N MET A 219 8.54 7.04 8.11
CA MET A 219 9.26 7.88 9.08
C MET A 219 8.63 9.27 9.31
N ALA A 220 7.63 9.64 8.51
CA ALA A 220 6.93 10.92 8.62
C ALA A 220 5.52 10.81 8.00
N PRO A 221 4.67 11.85 8.11
CA PRO A 221 3.38 11.92 7.40
C PRO A 221 3.50 11.97 5.87
N THR A 222 4.72 12.04 5.31
CA THR A 222 5.03 11.96 3.87
C THR A 222 6.26 11.09 3.65
N THR A 223 6.54 10.74 2.40
CA THR A 223 7.91 10.35 2.02
C THR A 223 8.84 11.53 2.28
N VAL A 224 9.98 11.27 2.92
CA VAL A 224 10.97 12.29 3.32
C VAL A 224 12.35 11.94 2.80
N LEU A 225 13.17 12.96 2.57
CA LEU A 225 14.59 12.79 2.25
C LEU A 225 15.47 13.15 3.45
N ALA A 226 16.73 12.73 3.42
CA ALA A 226 17.75 13.06 4.42
C ALA A 226 18.85 13.97 3.84
N PRO A 227 18.55 15.23 3.48
CA PRO A 227 19.49 16.11 2.77
C PRO A 227 20.72 16.48 3.60
N ARG A 228 20.62 16.62 4.93
CA ARG A 228 21.79 16.94 5.77
C ARG A 228 22.74 15.77 5.85
N THR A 229 22.22 14.56 6.05
CA THR A 229 23.03 13.34 5.97
C THR A 229 23.61 13.17 4.57
N SER A 230 22.84 13.38 3.51
CA SER A 230 23.36 13.34 2.14
C SER A 230 24.54 14.28 1.93
N GLN A 231 24.44 15.53 2.39
CA GLN A 231 25.51 16.52 2.26
C GLN A 231 26.77 16.12 3.04
N LEU A 232 26.62 15.49 4.22
CA LEU A 232 27.73 14.97 5.01
C LEU A 232 28.55 13.91 4.25
N MET A 233 27.91 13.15 3.38
CA MET A 233 28.54 12.05 2.64
C MET A 233 29.28 12.51 1.38
N VAL A 234 28.95 13.67 0.81
CA VAL A 234 29.60 14.16 -0.42
C VAL A 234 31.10 14.37 -0.18
N GLY A 235 31.93 13.88 -1.10
CA GLY A 235 33.39 13.90 -1.04
C GLY A 235 33.99 12.92 -0.02
N GLN A 236 33.18 12.09 0.63
CA GLN A 236 33.66 11.04 1.54
C GLN A 236 33.83 9.71 0.80
N GLU A 237 34.75 8.90 1.29
CA GLU A 237 34.94 7.52 0.83
C GLU A 237 33.83 6.61 1.33
N TRP A 238 33.31 5.74 0.46
CA TRP A 238 32.34 4.70 0.80
C TRP A 238 32.96 3.58 1.64
N SER A 239 33.11 3.85 2.94
CA SER A 239 33.82 2.98 3.89
C SER A 239 33.00 2.70 5.15
N HIS A 240 33.46 1.72 5.94
CA HIS A 240 32.83 1.39 7.23
C HIS A 240 32.77 2.61 8.18
N GLN A 241 33.80 3.46 8.18
CA GLN A 241 33.83 4.68 9.01
C GLN A 241 32.73 5.67 8.62
N LEU A 242 32.35 5.71 7.33
CA LEU A 242 31.25 6.56 6.87
C LEU A 242 29.91 6.08 7.43
N VAL A 243 29.73 4.76 7.57
CA VAL A 243 28.48 4.17 8.07
C VAL A 243 28.12 4.66 9.47
N GLU A 244 29.09 4.68 10.39
CA GLU A 244 28.87 5.13 11.77
C GLU A 244 28.41 6.59 11.83
N ARG A 245 29.09 7.46 11.08
CA ARG A 245 28.73 8.89 10.98
C ARG A 245 27.35 9.11 10.37
N VAL A 246 27.02 8.32 9.35
CA VAL A 246 25.70 8.37 8.69
C VAL A 246 24.61 7.86 9.63
N ALA A 247 24.85 6.80 10.39
CA ALA A 247 23.89 6.27 11.35
C ALA A 247 23.49 7.32 12.40
N GLU A 248 24.47 8.02 12.98
CA GLU A 248 24.23 9.11 13.94
C GLU A 248 23.47 10.28 13.30
N SER A 249 23.87 10.68 12.09
CA SER A 249 23.22 11.75 11.34
C SER A 249 21.75 11.43 11.02
N LEU A 250 21.47 10.21 10.54
CA LEU A 250 20.10 9.75 10.23
C LEU A 250 19.22 9.70 11.48
N CYS A 251 19.77 9.26 12.62
CA CYS A 251 19.04 9.25 13.89
C CYS A 251 18.60 10.65 14.34
N THR A 252 19.41 11.66 14.02
CA THR A 252 19.14 13.06 14.35
C THR A 252 18.23 13.72 13.30
N GLU A 253 18.38 13.36 12.02
CA GLU A 253 17.63 13.96 10.92
C GLU A 253 16.21 13.39 10.77
N LEU A 254 16.00 12.13 11.11
CA LEU A 254 14.69 11.47 11.02
C LEU A 254 14.17 11.06 12.42
N PRO A 255 13.91 12.03 13.33
CA PRO A 255 13.39 11.72 14.65
C PRO A 255 11.94 11.23 14.56
N LEU A 256 11.54 10.40 15.52
CA LEU A 256 10.15 9.98 15.70
C LEU A 256 9.71 10.25 17.15
N ALA A 257 8.61 10.98 17.30
CA ALA A 257 7.99 11.21 18.60
C ALA A 257 7.42 9.90 19.17
N ALA A 258 7.35 9.78 20.50
CA ALA A 258 6.77 8.62 21.17
C ALA A 258 5.30 8.36 20.77
N SER A 259 4.56 9.43 20.45
CA SER A 259 3.16 9.40 20.01
C SER A 259 2.98 9.26 18.49
N ALA A 260 4.06 9.04 17.72
CA ALA A 260 3.94 8.98 16.27
C ALA A 260 3.00 7.83 15.83
N PRO A 261 2.03 8.09 14.94
CA PRO A 261 1.11 7.07 14.44
C PRO A 261 1.84 5.83 13.89
N GLY A 262 1.24 4.66 14.08
CA GLY A 262 1.83 3.36 13.74
C GLY A 262 2.74 2.76 14.83
N GLY A 263 3.13 3.53 15.86
CA GLY A 263 3.92 3.03 16.99
C GLY A 263 5.30 2.51 16.54
N MET A 264 5.80 1.46 17.21
CA MET A 264 7.07 0.79 16.86
C MET A 264 8.27 1.75 16.76
N ILE A 265 8.32 2.78 17.63
CA ILE A 265 9.23 3.92 17.47
C ILE A 265 10.70 3.49 17.44
N ALA A 266 11.13 2.70 18.44
CA ALA A 266 12.50 2.19 18.49
C ALA A 266 12.84 1.32 17.27
N TYR A 267 11.89 0.48 16.84
CA TYR A 267 12.07 -0.40 15.69
C TYR A 267 12.19 0.38 14.38
N ARG A 268 11.33 1.37 14.15
CA ARG A 268 11.39 2.23 12.95
C ARG A 268 12.71 3.02 12.87
N ARG A 269 13.17 3.57 14.00
CA ARG A 269 14.47 4.26 14.06
C ARG A 269 15.63 3.32 13.76
N ALA A 270 15.62 2.10 14.32
CA ALA A 270 16.62 1.09 14.02
C ALA A 270 16.61 0.70 12.53
N LEU A 271 15.43 0.52 11.94
CA LEU A 271 15.29 0.17 10.52
C LEU A 271 15.91 1.21 9.59
N VAL A 272 15.79 2.50 9.86
CA VAL A 272 16.43 3.53 9.01
C VAL A 272 17.93 3.29 8.88
N VAL A 273 18.61 3.05 10.02
CA VAL A 273 20.05 2.79 10.06
C VAL A 273 20.35 1.42 9.43
N SER A 274 19.59 0.38 9.77
CA SER A 274 19.80 -0.97 9.22
C SER A 274 19.61 -1.02 7.70
N LEU A 275 18.62 -0.32 7.15
CA LEU A 275 18.39 -0.27 5.71
C LEU A 275 19.49 0.51 4.98
N PHE A 276 20.02 1.58 5.59
CA PHE A 276 21.21 2.23 5.07
C PHE A 276 22.43 1.30 5.12
N PHE A 277 22.64 0.56 6.21
CA PHE A 277 23.73 -0.40 6.31
C PHE A 277 23.62 -1.51 5.25
N LYS A 278 22.42 -2.06 5.00
CA LYS A 278 22.20 -2.99 3.88
C LYS A 278 22.53 -2.35 2.52
N ALA A 279 22.19 -1.07 2.33
CA ALA A 279 22.56 -0.33 1.12
C ALA A 279 24.08 -0.23 0.96
N TYR A 280 24.80 0.12 2.03
CA TYR A 280 26.25 0.13 2.08
C TYR A 280 26.84 -1.21 1.64
N LEU A 281 26.42 -2.32 2.25
CA LEU A 281 26.91 -3.65 1.93
C LEU A 281 26.62 -4.03 0.46
N ALA A 282 25.38 -3.80 -0.01
CA ALA A 282 24.98 -4.12 -1.37
C ALA A 282 25.77 -3.34 -2.43
N ILE A 283 26.01 -2.05 -2.19
CA ILE A 283 26.77 -1.20 -3.12
C ILE A 283 28.26 -1.54 -3.05
N SER A 284 28.81 -1.76 -1.87
CA SER A 284 30.22 -2.17 -1.70
C SER A 284 30.53 -3.48 -2.42
N LEU A 285 29.64 -4.48 -2.38
CA LEU A 285 29.83 -5.70 -3.19
C LEU A 285 29.83 -5.42 -4.70
N LYS A 286 29.02 -4.47 -5.17
CA LYS A 286 29.02 -4.08 -6.59
C LYS A 286 30.31 -3.36 -6.97
N LEU A 287 30.80 -2.44 -6.14
CA LEU A 287 32.07 -1.74 -6.35
C LEU A 287 33.26 -2.72 -6.39
N SER A 288 33.30 -3.71 -5.50
CA SER A 288 34.34 -4.74 -5.50
C SER A 288 34.27 -5.62 -6.74
N LYS A 289 33.06 -6.00 -7.20
CA LYS A 289 32.88 -6.75 -8.47
C LYS A 289 33.32 -5.94 -9.70
N SER A 290 33.20 -4.62 -9.65
CA SER A 290 33.67 -3.70 -10.70
C SER A 290 35.17 -3.39 -10.61
N GLY A 291 35.89 -3.91 -9.60
CA GLY A 291 37.32 -3.68 -9.41
C GLY A 291 37.68 -2.29 -8.88
N ILE A 292 36.70 -1.51 -8.40
CA ILE A 292 36.92 -0.17 -7.83
C ILE A 292 37.49 -0.29 -6.41
N THR A 293 36.97 -1.25 -5.63
CA THR A 293 37.42 -1.56 -4.27
C THR A 293 38.01 -2.97 -4.21
N SER A 294 38.83 -3.24 -3.19
CA SER A 294 39.37 -4.58 -2.95
C SER A 294 38.25 -5.62 -2.77
N SER A 295 38.49 -6.87 -3.17
CA SER A 295 37.59 -7.99 -2.89
C SER A 295 37.40 -8.26 -1.39
N ASP A 296 38.36 -7.80 -0.58
CA ASP A 296 38.37 -7.95 0.88
C ASP A 296 37.87 -6.68 1.60
N ALA A 297 37.31 -5.72 0.86
CA ALA A 297 36.75 -4.49 1.44
C ALA A 297 35.56 -4.73 2.38
N LEU A 298 34.91 -5.90 2.28
CA LEU A 298 33.86 -6.33 3.20
C LEU A 298 34.25 -7.62 3.94
N PRO A 299 34.12 -7.65 5.29
CA PRO A 299 34.29 -8.87 6.08
C PRO A 299 33.37 -9.99 5.61
N PRO A 300 33.84 -11.26 5.55
CA PRO A 300 33.02 -12.39 5.10
C PRO A 300 31.68 -12.54 5.83
N GLU A 301 31.67 -12.30 7.14
CA GLU A 301 30.49 -12.36 8.01
C GLU A 301 29.40 -11.35 7.64
N GLU A 302 29.77 -10.21 7.05
CA GLU A 302 28.82 -9.16 6.67
C GLU A 302 28.21 -9.35 5.28
N ARG A 303 28.81 -10.20 4.43
CA ARG A 303 28.41 -10.33 3.01
C ARG A 303 26.95 -10.77 2.84
N SER A 304 26.47 -11.63 3.73
CA SER A 304 25.06 -12.07 3.76
C SER A 304 24.08 -10.90 3.99
N GLY A 305 24.52 -9.81 4.63
CA GLY A 305 23.74 -8.60 4.85
C GLY A 305 23.42 -7.83 3.56
N ALA A 306 24.16 -8.06 2.48
CA ALA A 306 23.86 -7.49 1.16
C ALA A 306 22.80 -8.31 0.38
N GLU A 307 22.54 -9.55 0.78
CA GLU A 307 21.63 -10.43 0.06
C GLU A 307 20.16 -10.01 0.21
N THR A 308 19.39 -10.30 -0.83
CA THR A 308 17.94 -10.13 -0.86
C THR A 308 17.27 -11.49 -0.64
N PHE A 309 16.04 -11.47 -0.14
CA PHE A 309 15.32 -12.72 0.13
C PHE A 309 14.88 -13.37 -1.19
N HIS A 310 15.15 -14.66 -1.34
CA HIS A 310 14.63 -15.48 -2.42
C HIS A 310 13.76 -16.60 -1.86
N THR A 311 12.56 -16.77 -2.41
CA THR A 311 11.66 -17.84 -2.01
C THR A 311 12.28 -19.20 -2.33
N PRO A 312 12.54 -20.06 -1.33
CA PRO A 312 13.10 -21.38 -1.59
C PRO A 312 12.09 -22.26 -2.32
N VAL A 313 12.59 -23.24 -3.07
CA VAL A 313 11.73 -24.24 -3.72
C VAL A 313 10.94 -25.01 -2.66
N LEU A 314 9.61 -24.97 -2.74
CA LEU A 314 8.73 -25.68 -1.83
C LEU A 314 8.89 -27.20 -2.02
N LYS A 315 9.15 -27.91 -0.93
CA LYS A 315 9.24 -29.37 -0.88
C LYS A 315 8.32 -29.90 0.21
N SER A 316 7.49 -30.88 -0.11
CA SER A 316 6.56 -31.51 0.84
C SER A 316 6.54 -33.01 0.66
N ALA A 317 6.40 -33.76 1.76
CA ALA A 317 6.16 -35.20 1.76
C ALA A 317 4.99 -35.52 2.69
N GLN A 318 4.10 -36.41 2.24
CA GLN A 318 2.99 -36.91 3.06
C GLN A 318 3.13 -38.43 3.17
N LEU A 319 3.13 -38.94 4.40
CA LEU A 319 3.19 -40.37 4.70
C LEU A 319 1.90 -40.75 5.43
N PHE A 320 1.25 -41.80 4.95
CA PHE A 320 0.03 -42.34 5.56
C PHE A 320 0.01 -43.86 5.41
N GLU A 321 -0.67 -44.52 6.34
CA GLU A 321 -0.85 -45.96 6.31
C GLU A 321 -1.77 -46.36 5.15
N ARG A 322 -1.37 -47.39 4.40
CA ARG A 322 -2.22 -47.97 3.36
C ARG A 322 -3.23 -48.90 4.01
N VAL A 323 -4.45 -48.85 3.52
CA VAL A 323 -5.47 -49.84 3.86
C VAL A 323 -5.02 -51.25 3.46
N CYS A 324 -5.56 -52.26 4.16
CA CYS A 324 -5.25 -53.67 3.91
C CYS A 324 -5.57 -54.07 2.45
N SER A 325 -4.80 -55.00 1.89
CA SER A 325 -4.93 -55.41 0.49
C SER A 325 -6.22 -56.17 0.17
N ASP A 326 -6.87 -56.74 1.19
CA ASP A 326 -8.15 -57.44 1.08
C ASP A 326 -9.36 -56.50 1.26
N GLN A 327 -9.15 -55.23 1.64
CA GLN A 327 -10.23 -54.29 1.85
C GLN A 327 -10.99 -54.04 0.52
N PRO A 328 -12.32 -54.23 0.48
CA PRO A 328 -13.12 -53.97 -0.71
C PRO A 328 -12.93 -52.55 -1.26
N ILE A 329 -13.00 -52.40 -2.59
CA ILE A 329 -12.82 -51.09 -3.26
C ILE A 329 -13.93 -50.08 -2.88
N CYS A 330 -15.13 -50.60 -2.60
CA CYS A 330 -16.28 -49.79 -2.19
C CYS A 330 -16.19 -49.31 -0.74
N ASP A 331 -15.37 -49.92 0.11
CA ASP A 331 -15.14 -49.48 1.48
C ASP A 331 -14.24 -48.24 1.50
N PRO A 332 -14.74 -47.05 1.89
CA PRO A 332 -13.97 -45.82 1.86
C PRO A 332 -13.09 -45.64 3.11
N ILE A 333 -13.25 -46.45 4.16
CA ILE A 333 -12.61 -46.23 5.46
C ILE A 333 -11.09 -46.38 5.32
N GLY A 334 -10.34 -45.39 5.83
CA GLY A 334 -8.88 -45.34 5.73
C GLY A 334 -8.32 -44.94 4.36
N ARG A 335 -9.17 -44.71 3.35
CA ARG A 335 -8.74 -44.24 2.02
C ARG A 335 -8.73 -42.71 1.96
N PRO A 336 -7.77 -42.08 1.26
CA PRO A 336 -7.70 -40.62 1.10
C PRO A 336 -8.74 -40.15 0.06
N LYS A 337 -10.02 -40.27 0.40
CA LYS A 337 -11.11 -39.79 -0.45
C LYS A 337 -11.10 -38.26 -0.48
N VAL A 338 -11.24 -37.70 -1.67
CA VAL A 338 -11.39 -36.26 -1.86
C VAL A 338 -12.66 -35.79 -1.15
N HIS A 339 -12.62 -34.59 -0.55
CA HIS A 339 -13.78 -33.97 0.08
C HIS A 339 -14.97 -33.94 -0.89
N ALA A 340 -16.15 -34.38 -0.44
CA ALA A 340 -17.30 -34.62 -1.31
C ALA A 340 -17.76 -33.37 -2.11
N ALA A 341 -17.53 -32.17 -1.57
CA ALA A 341 -17.86 -30.90 -2.23
C ALA A 341 -16.69 -30.23 -2.95
N ALA A 342 -15.49 -30.85 -3.00
CA ALA A 342 -14.28 -30.19 -3.50
C ALA A 342 -14.42 -29.64 -4.93
N LEU A 343 -15.05 -30.40 -5.83
CA LEU A 343 -15.26 -29.96 -7.21
C LEU A 343 -16.19 -28.75 -7.28
N LYS A 344 -17.29 -28.76 -6.51
CA LYS A 344 -18.21 -27.62 -6.42
C LYS A 344 -17.54 -26.37 -5.86
N GLN A 345 -16.65 -26.54 -4.88
CA GLN A 345 -15.87 -25.44 -4.33
C GLN A 345 -14.92 -24.86 -5.38
N ALA A 346 -14.26 -25.71 -6.18
CA ALA A 346 -13.33 -25.28 -7.22
C ALA A 346 -14.00 -24.58 -8.41
N THR A 347 -15.26 -24.90 -8.71
CA THR A 347 -16.05 -24.31 -9.80
C THR A 347 -16.91 -23.12 -9.39
N GLY A 348 -17.07 -22.89 -8.07
CA GLY A 348 -17.99 -21.86 -7.54
C GLY A 348 -19.45 -22.29 -7.51
N GLU A 349 -19.74 -23.59 -7.63
CA GLU A 349 -21.10 -24.16 -7.56
C GLU A 349 -21.53 -24.54 -6.13
N ALA A 350 -20.61 -24.52 -5.18
CA ALA A 350 -20.94 -24.71 -3.77
C ALA A 350 -21.68 -23.46 -3.27
N ILE A 351 -22.94 -23.63 -2.87
CA ILE A 351 -23.79 -22.54 -2.38
C ILE A 351 -23.47 -22.27 -0.91
N TYR A 352 -22.98 -21.07 -0.60
CA TYR A 352 -22.83 -20.53 0.74
C TYR A 352 -24.04 -19.64 1.10
N THR A 353 -24.15 -19.20 2.35
CA THR A 353 -25.33 -18.46 2.84
C THR A 353 -25.67 -17.21 2.01
N ASP A 354 -24.68 -16.41 1.62
CA ASP A 354 -24.87 -15.18 0.82
C ASP A 354 -25.04 -15.47 -0.69
N ASP A 355 -24.89 -16.73 -1.12
CA ASP A 355 -25.14 -17.17 -2.51
C ASP A 355 -26.59 -17.63 -2.71
N ILE A 356 -27.35 -17.83 -1.63
CA ILE A 356 -28.75 -18.21 -1.71
C ILE A 356 -29.51 -17.10 -2.45
N PRO A 357 -30.29 -17.42 -3.49
CA PRO A 357 -31.05 -16.42 -4.23
C PRO A 357 -31.97 -15.62 -3.31
N ARG A 358 -32.00 -14.30 -3.51
CA ARG A 358 -32.82 -13.41 -2.69
C ARG A 358 -34.30 -13.68 -2.87
N MET A 359 -35.04 -13.56 -1.78
CA MET A 359 -36.48 -13.68 -1.76
C MET A 359 -37.15 -12.32 -2.03
N ASP A 360 -38.39 -12.35 -2.51
CA ASP A 360 -39.17 -11.12 -2.68
C ASP A 360 -39.48 -10.50 -1.31
N GLY A 361 -39.31 -9.19 -1.20
CA GLY A 361 -39.41 -8.46 0.08
C GLY A 361 -38.24 -8.68 1.05
N GLU A 362 -37.18 -9.40 0.67
CA GLU A 362 -35.97 -9.52 1.51
C GLU A 362 -35.27 -8.17 1.66
N VAL A 363 -34.92 -7.81 2.90
CA VAL A 363 -34.24 -6.56 3.26
C VAL A 363 -32.83 -6.83 3.79
N TYR A 364 -31.98 -5.80 3.75
CA TYR A 364 -30.65 -5.84 4.33
C TYR A 364 -30.63 -5.21 5.71
N LEU A 365 -30.00 -5.89 6.66
CA LEU A 365 -29.78 -5.39 8.00
C LEU A 365 -28.34 -4.89 8.17
N ALA A 366 -28.17 -3.71 8.78
CA ALA A 366 -26.86 -3.15 9.13
C ALA A 366 -26.85 -2.70 10.59
N PHE A 367 -25.86 -3.19 11.35
CA PHE A 367 -25.73 -2.85 12.76
C PHE A 367 -25.25 -1.42 12.99
N VAL A 368 -25.79 -0.81 14.05
CA VAL A 368 -25.27 0.38 14.70
C VAL A 368 -24.42 -0.09 15.87
N LEU A 369 -23.13 0.27 15.88
CA LEU A 369 -22.16 -0.26 16.82
C LEU A 369 -21.64 0.82 17.76
N SER A 370 -21.28 0.44 18.97
CA SER A 370 -20.66 1.32 19.96
C SER A 370 -19.32 1.85 19.46
N THR A 371 -19.11 3.16 19.63
CA THR A 371 -17.81 3.81 19.38
C THR A 371 -17.00 4.04 20.65
N LYS A 372 -17.48 3.54 21.80
CA LYS A 372 -16.82 3.72 23.12
C LYS A 372 -16.47 2.35 23.72
N PRO A 373 -15.31 2.22 24.38
CA PRO A 373 -14.93 0.99 25.05
C PRO A 373 -15.82 0.71 26.27
N ARG A 374 -16.28 1.76 26.96
CA ARG A 374 -17.28 1.69 28.02
C ARG A 374 -17.91 3.07 28.17
N ALA A 375 -19.23 3.16 28.23
CA ALA A 375 -19.95 4.41 28.43
C ALA A 375 -21.44 4.16 28.66
N LYS A 376 -22.14 5.08 29.33
CA LYS A 376 -23.60 5.10 29.35
C LYS A 376 -24.15 5.67 28.06
N ILE A 377 -25.22 5.09 27.52
CA ILE A 377 -25.97 5.63 26.38
C ILE A 377 -26.97 6.64 26.93
N THR A 378 -26.74 7.93 26.67
CA THR A 378 -27.63 9.01 27.12
C THR A 378 -28.71 9.33 26.10
N LYS A 379 -28.43 9.10 24.82
CA LYS A 379 -29.40 9.31 23.74
C LYS A 379 -29.14 8.35 22.57
N LEU A 380 -30.23 7.90 21.97
CA LEU A 380 -30.26 7.08 20.76
C LEU A 380 -31.31 7.65 19.80
N ASP A 381 -30.88 8.18 18.66
CA ASP A 381 -31.73 8.89 17.70
C ASP A 381 -31.45 8.43 16.26
N ALA A 382 -32.46 7.83 15.64
CA ALA A 382 -32.40 7.29 14.28
C ALA A 382 -33.23 8.09 13.27
N SER A 383 -33.73 9.28 13.63
CA SER A 383 -34.63 10.09 12.77
C SER A 383 -34.06 10.34 11.38
N GLU A 384 -32.83 10.86 11.27
CA GLU A 384 -32.16 11.10 9.98
C GLU A 384 -31.96 9.83 9.15
N ALA A 385 -31.80 8.67 9.80
CA ALA A 385 -31.66 7.40 9.11
C ALA A 385 -33.00 6.93 8.53
N LEU A 386 -34.09 7.11 9.29
CA LEU A 386 -35.46 6.72 8.91
C LEU A 386 -36.06 7.63 7.82
N ASP A 387 -35.58 8.87 7.71
CA ASP A 387 -36.02 9.80 6.65
C ASP A 387 -35.47 9.44 5.26
N LEU A 388 -34.53 8.49 5.16
CA LEU A 388 -33.99 8.04 3.87
C LEU A 388 -34.95 7.09 3.16
N ASP A 389 -35.25 7.40 1.89
CA ASP A 389 -36.04 6.52 1.03
C ASP A 389 -35.42 5.11 0.91
N GLY A 390 -36.26 4.09 1.10
CA GLY A 390 -35.87 2.68 1.16
C GLY A 390 -35.31 2.18 2.50
N VAL A 391 -35.31 3.02 3.55
CA VAL A 391 -35.10 2.56 4.93
C VAL A 391 -36.44 2.23 5.56
N HIS A 392 -36.55 1.02 6.11
CA HIS A 392 -37.82 0.50 6.64
C HIS A 392 -37.99 0.73 8.13
N GLN A 393 -36.95 0.40 8.91
CA GLN A 393 -37.05 0.38 10.38
C GLN A 393 -35.67 0.46 11.03
N PHE A 394 -35.63 1.06 12.21
CA PHE A 394 -34.52 0.96 13.17
C PHE A 394 -34.98 0.10 14.36
N PHE A 395 -34.22 -0.96 14.67
CA PHE A 395 -34.44 -1.83 15.81
C PHE A 395 -33.39 -1.57 16.89
N CYS A 396 -33.80 -1.57 18.16
CA CYS A 396 -32.95 -1.38 19.33
C CYS A 396 -33.50 -2.17 20.53
N TYR A 397 -32.88 -1.99 21.70
CA TYR A 397 -33.30 -2.68 22.93
C TYR A 397 -34.77 -2.44 23.33
N LYS A 398 -35.41 -1.38 22.81
CA LYS A 398 -36.83 -1.07 23.09
C LYS A 398 -37.80 -1.94 22.30
N ASP A 399 -37.32 -2.61 21.26
CA ASP A 399 -38.12 -3.49 20.40
C ASP A 399 -38.14 -4.95 20.91
N LEU A 400 -37.48 -5.20 22.05
CA LEU A 400 -37.37 -6.50 22.71
C LEU A 400 -37.85 -6.39 24.16
N THR A 401 -38.41 -7.47 24.70
CA THR A 401 -38.56 -7.60 26.16
C THR A 401 -37.20 -7.79 26.82
N GLU A 402 -37.13 -7.56 28.14
CA GLU A 402 -35.89 -7.79 28.92
C GLU A 402 -35.34 -9.20 28.70
N HIS A 403 -36.21 -10.20 28.80
CA HIS A 403 -35.84 -11.61 28.59
C HIS A 403 -35.40 -11.92 27.14
N GLU A 404 -36.04 -11.33 26.13
CA GLU A 404 -35.63 -11.51 24.73
C GLU A 404 -34.31 -10.82 24.40
N ASN A 405 -33.96 -9.77 25.16
CA ASN A 405 -32.72 -9.05 24.97
C ASN A 405 -31.54 -9.74 25.68
N GLU A 406 -31.78 -10.55 26.73
CA GLU A 406 -30.77 -11.36 27.41
C GLU A 406 -30.34 -12.56 26.56
N VAL A 407 -29.04 -12.63 26.23
CA VAL A 407 -28.47 -13.69 25.38
C VAL A 407 -27.13 -14.17 25.93
N GLY A 408 -26.71 -15.32 25.43
CA GLY A 408 -25.42 -15.92 25.68
C GLY A 408 -25.53 -17.45 25.71
N PRO A 409 -24.54 -18.18 25.18
CA PRO A 409 -24.70 -19.61 24.91
C PRO A 409 -24.74 -20.48 26.17
N VAL A 410 -24.22 -19.96 27.30
CA VAL A 410 -24.10 -20.70 28.57
C VAL A 410 -24.67 -19.86 29.72
N PHE A 411 -24.19 -18.63 29.85
CA PHE A 411 -24.74 -17.62 30.75
C PHE A 411 -25.44 -16.56 29.89
N HIS A 412 -26.61 -16.09 30.32
CA HIS A 412 -27.37 -15.05 29.61
C HIS A 412 -26.95 -13.67 30.14
N ASP A 413 -25.65 -13.36 30.03
CA ASP A 413 -25.03 -12.14 30.55
C ASP A 413 -24.65 -11.13 29.45
N GLU A 414 -25.06 -11.40 28.20
CA GLU A 414 -24.93 -10.49 27.07
C GLU A 414 -26.30 -9.94 26.65
N HIS A 415 -26.29 -8.86 25.87
CA HIS A 415 -27.51 -8.28 25.30
C HIS A 415 -27.49 -8.33 23.77
N VAL A 416 -28.64 -8.63 23.14
CA VAL A 416 -28.81 -8.50 21.67
C VAL A 416 -28.50 -7.07 21.24
N PHE A 417 -29.14 -6.10 21.91
CA PHE A 417 -28.87 -4.67 21.77
C PHE A 417 -28.52 -4.07 23.12
N ALA A 418 -27.43 -3.32 23.18
CA ALA A 418 -26.99 -2.63 24.39
C ALA A 418 -28.10 -1.75 24.95
N ALA A 419 -28.45 -1.98 26.22
CA ALA A 419 -29.47 -1.24 26.95
C ALA A 419 -28.81 -0.42 28.06
N GLY A 420 -28.82 0.92 27.90
CA GLY A 420 -28.34 1.87 28.91
C GLY A 420 -26.82 2.02 29.04
N GLU A 421 -26.01 0.97 28.93
CA GLU A 421 -24.54 1.02 28.97
C GLU A 421 -23.93 0.15 27.85
N VAL A 422 -22.79 0.59 27.33
CA VAL A 422 -21.91 -0.21 26.46
C VAL A 422 -20.67 -0.62 27.24
N HIS A 423 -20.15 -1.82 26.98
CA HIS A 423 -19.02 -2.44 27.67
C HIS A 423 -17.84 -2.77 26.76
N CYS A 424 -17.98 -2.60 25.44
CA CYS A 424 -16.87 -2.70 24.51
C CYS A 424 -17.08 -1.85 23.25
N TYR A 425 -15.97 -1.51 22.59
CA TYR A 425 -16.01 -0.92 21.26
C TYR A 425 -16.53 -1.97 20.27
N GLY A 426 -17.52 -1.59 19.46
CA GLY A 426 -18.15 -2.51 18.53
C GLY A 426 -19.34 -3.29 19.09
N GLN A 427 -19.75 -3.08 20.34
CA GLN A 427 -20.98 -3.68 20.88
C GLN A 427 -22.20 -3.20 20.08
N ILE A 428 -23.14 -4.09 19.80
CA ILE A 428 -24.33 -3.77 19.00
C ILE A 428 -25.29 -2.92 19.84
N VAL A 429 -25.65 -1.74 19.33
CA VAL A 429 -26.60 -0.80 19.96
C VAL A 429 -27.98 -0.86 19.29
N GLY A 430 -28.00 -1.19 18.01
CA GLY A 430 -29.22 -1.31 17.22
C GLY A 430 -28.93 -1.81 15.81
N ALA A 431 -29.95 -1.82 14.96
CA ALA A 431 -29.87 -2.28 13.58
C ALA A 431 -30.82 -1.51 12.67
N ILE A 432 -30.37 -1.16 11.47
CA ILE A 432 -31.21 -0.59 10.40
C ILE A 432 -31.56 -1.67 9.39
N ALA A 433 -32.84 -1.79 9.03
CA ALA A 433 -33.32 -2.56 7.89
C ALA A 433 -33.60 -1.65 6.69
N ALA A 434 -33.08 -1.99 5.51
CA ALA A 434 -33.27 -1.22 4.27
C ALA A 434 -33.25 -2.08 2.99
N ASP A 435 -33.73 -1.54 1.88
CA ASP A 435 -33.87 -2.25 0.59
C ASP A 435 -32.57 -2.80 0.00
N ASN A 436 -31.43 -2.18 0.35
CA ASN A 436 -30.14 -2.62 -0.16
C ASN A 436 -29.02 -2.43 0.87
N LYS A 437 -27.99 -3.27 0.76
CA LYS A 437 -26.81 -3.29 1.63
C LYS A 437 -26.13 -1.93 1.78
N ALA A 438 -25.99 -1.19 0.68
CA ALA A 438 -25.29 0.10 0.70
C ALA A 438 -26.09 1.17 1.45
N LEU A 439 -27.42 1.18 1.28
CA LEU A 439 -28.34 2.05 1.98
C LEU A 439 -28.38 1.71 3.47
N ALA A 440 -28.58 0.44 3.85
CA ALA A 440 -28.58 0.00 5.25
C ALA A 440 -27.29 0.46 5.96
N GLN A 441 -26.13 0.26 5.34
CA GLN A 441 -24.84 0.70 5.89
C GLN A 441 -24.71 2.23 5.98
N ARG A 442 -25.27 3.00 5.05
CA ARG A 442 -25.27 4.47 5.12
C ARG A 442 -26.19 4.97 6.23
N ALA A 443 -27.41 4.46 6.28
CA ALA A 443 -28.42 4.81 7.27
C ALA A 443 -27.96 4.45 8.69
N ALA A 444 -27.33 3.29 8.91
CA ALA A 444 -26.77 2.92 10.21
C ALA A 444 -25.72 3.91 10.74
N ARG A 445 -24.99 4.62 9.85
CA ARG A 445 -24.03 5.66 10.25
C ARG A 445 -24.68 7.00 10.57
N LEU A 446 -25.94 7.21 10.19
CA LEU A 446 -26.69 8.42 10.52
C LEU A 446 -27.38 8.32 11.88
N VAL A 447 -27.45 7.12 12.46
CA VAL A 447 -27.98 6.94 13.83
C VAL A 447 -27.03 7.61 14.83
N LYS A 448 -27.55 8.61 15.55
CA LYS A 448 -26.81 9.37 16.55
C LYS A 448 -26.90 8.66 17.89
N VAL A 449 -25.75 8.26 18.41
CA VAL A 449 -25.60 7.68 19.76
C VAL A 449 -24.77 8.65 20.60
N GLU A 450 -25.35 9.18 21.66
CA GLU A 450 -24.65 10.05 22.62
C GLU A 450 -24.25 9.23 23.85
N TYR A 451 -23.03 9.51 24.33
CA TYR A 451 -22.38 8.74 25.40
C TYR A 451 -21.95 9.64 26.56
N GLU A 452 -22.01 9.10 27.78
CA GLU A 452 -21.35 9.63 28.98
C GLU A 452 -20.29 8.60 29.42
N GLU A 453 -19.00 8.97 29.36
CA GLU A 453 -17.86 8.08 29.66
C GLU A 453 -17.59 7.90 31.16
#